data_AF-A0A0N9I1I2-F1
#
_entry.id   AF-A0A0N9I1I2-F1
#
_cell.length_a   1.000
_cell.length_b   1.000
_cell.length_c   1.000
_cell.angle_alpha   90.00
_cell.angle_beta   90.00
_cell.angle_gamma   90.00
#
_symmetry.space_group_name_H-M   'P 1'
#
loop_
_entity.id
_entity.type
_entity.pdbx_description
1 polymer ?
#
loop_
_entity_poly.entity_id
_entity_poly.type
_entity_poly.pdbx_seq_one_letter_code
_entity_poly.pdbx_strand_id
1 'polypeptide(L)'
;MVQVLGACALVTLAACETPAENTSPPTDQSNRIELARKYAPVVILGKDEKHRPIDATAFIAGSDLRWNRDGGCKDEEVDKDPTPQSLTDPNRYRMRKAAGLASSVPPCERSGREFNTTEPTRPFDNAELGADGYFLDAGNDLHDKGSTKAPAYVQYVDGIDAHKGKTGYVYWFFFPWNQWTSPVGGGNHEGDWERVTVVVDNAKGPEAIVYAYHGHECRRPLTEVDETAGRRTVYSAVGTHASYPVGDVSYRNKELPDWSQGLGLEDKTSKSGERWEIWNDLREVEHQPWWGYAGGWGEVGGNPVVHGGDQVLKTKLEKGQTGPAGPSRHKTEQIRNEAFTDQPCQAPEEGEPTPPSSSSTPPSRPATPVAVPNTKEGAIQRYEQALHAIGREDTVPLCEIAAPAMKTVPMPCDKAFKAMFRMLPAAKKKALQTATIDSAKVQVKPGRVTIPAAAIKASVPIAENELGIQTLAYMNDNWFIIDT
;
A
#
# COMPACT_ATOMS: atom_id res chain seq x y z
N MET A 1 30.05 -76.23 -54.92
CA MET A 1 29.18 -75.06 -54.70
C MET A 1 28.19 -75.44 -53.62
N VAL A 2 28.45 -75.03 -52.38
CA VAL A 2 27.64 -75.40 -51.21
C VAL A 2 26.48 -74.40 -51.10
N GLN A 3 25.26 -74.93 -51.09
CA GLN A 3 24.03 -74.16 -50.86
C GLN A 3 23.81 -73.93 -49.36
N VAL A 4 23.45 -72.69 -49.04
CA VAL A 4 23.02 -72.23 -47.72
C VAL A 4 21.51 -71.94 -47.77
N LEU A 5 20.79 -72.52 -46.82
CA LEU A 5 19.46 -72.17 -46.29
C LEU A 5 19.48 -72.84 -44.89
N GLY A 6 19.14 -72.27 -43.74
CA GLY A 6 18.48 -71.04 -43.31
C GLY A 6 17.77 -71.41 -41.99
N ALA A 7 17.82 -70.59 -40.94
CA ALA A 7 16.85 -70.64 -39.82
C ALA A 7 17.06 -69.49 -38.81
N CYS A 8 15.94 -69.09 -38.20
CA CYS A 8 15.67 -67.93 -37.36
C CYS A 8 16.42 -67.88 -36.01
N ALA A 9 16.60 -66.66 -35.49
CA ALA A 9 16.70 -66.42 -34.05
C ALA A 9 15.94 -65.13 -33.67
N LEU A 10 14.96 -65.28 -32.78
CA LEU A 10 14.24 -64.22 -32.06
C LEU A 10 15.19 -63.55 -31.06
N VAL A 11 15.27 -62.22 -31.09
CA VAL A 11 16.01 -61.42 -30.10
C VAL A 11 15.03 -60.88 -29.08
N THR A 12 15.16 -61.33 -27.83
CA THR A 12 14.50 -60.75 -26.65
C THR A 12 15.19 -59.45 -26.25
N LEU A 13 14.46 -58.33 -26.25
CA LEU A 13 14.89 -57.06 -25.68
C LEU A 13 14.73 -57.10 -24.15
N ALA A 14 15.86 -57.09 -23.44
CA ALA A 14 15.89 -56.83 -22.00
C ALA A 14 15.73 -55.32 -21.76
N ALA A 15 14.70 -54.94 -21.00
CA ALA A 15 14.53 -53.59 -20.50
C ALA A 15 15.50 -53.35 -19.34
N CYS A 16 16.42 -52.39 -19.50
CA CYS A 16 17.16 -51.81 -18.38
C CYS A 16 16.23 -50.82 -17.66
N GLU A 17 15.74 -51.18 -16.49
CA GLU A 17 15.21 -50.22 -15.52
C GLU A 17 16.37 -49.40 -14.97
N THR A 18 16.43 -48.11 -15.29
CA THR A 18 17.26 -47.14 -14.58
C THR A 18 16.65 -46.86 -13.21
N PRO A 19 17.41 -46.96 -12.10
CA PRO A 19 16.90 -46.59 -10.78
C PRO A 19 16.57 -45.09 -10.76
N ALA A 20 15.37 -44.76 -10.29
CA ALA A 20 14.99 -43.40 -9.98
C ALA A 20 15.96 -42.83 -8.92
N GLU A 21 16.70 -41.79 -9.31
CA GLU A 21 17.57 -41.04 -8.43
C GLU A 21 16.68 -40.21 -7.48
N ASN A 22 16.45 -40.75 -6.29
CA ASN A 22 15.88 -40.00 -5.16
C ASN A 22 16.90 -38.93 -4.76
N THR A 23 16.78 -37.73 -5.34
CA THR A 23 17.54 -36.56 -4.95
C THR A 23 16.97 -35.99 -3.65
N SER A 24 17.37 -36.57 -2.52
CA SER A 24 17.31 -35.85 -1.24
C SER A 24 18.12 -34.55 -1.39
N PRO A 25 17.58 -33.38 -1.00
CA PRO A 25 18.34 -32.13 -1.07
C PRO A 25 19.62 -32.23 -0.22
N PRO A 26 20.71 -31.52 -0.59
CA PRO A 26 21.98 -31.54 0.13
C PRO A 26 21.79 -31.28 1.63
N THR A 27 22.49 -32.04 2.47
CA THR A 27 22.42 -31.99 3.95
C THR A 27 22.66 -30.61 4.59
N ASP A 28 23.28 -29.68 3.86
CA ASP A 28 23.48 -28.29 4.27
C ASP A 28 22.20 -27.43 4.12
N GLN A 29 21.37 -27.73 3.12
CA GLN A 29 20.12 -27.03 2.84
C GLN A 29 18.97 -27.48 3.75
N SER A 30 18.85 -28.79 4.02
CA SER A 30 17.84 -29.32 4.96
C SER A 30 18.02 -28.75 6.36
N ASN A 31 19.27 -28.52 6.79
CA ASN A 31 19.59 -27.88 8.06
C ASN A 31 19.14 -26.41 8.09
N ARG A 32 19.24 -25.68 6.96
CA ARG A 32 18.93 -24.24 6.90
C ARG A 32 17.45 -23.94 7.09
N ILE A 33 16.56 -24.70 6.43
CA ILE A 33 15.12 -24.52 6.59
C ILE A 33 14.63 -24.98 7.98
N GLU A 34 15.26 -25.99 8.58
CA GLU A 34 14.99 -26.38 9.98
C GLU A 34 15.38 -25.27 10.96
N LEU A 35 16.56 -24.67 10.78
CA LEU A 35 16.98 -23.49 11.55
C LEU A 35 16.05 -22.30 11.31
N ALA A 36 15.61 -22.06 10.08
CA ALA A 36 14.62 -21.02 9.79
C ALA A 36 13.31 -21.27 10.55
N ARG A 37 12.77 -22.50 10.52
CA ARG A 37 11.57 -22.84 11.31
C ARG A 37 11.80 -22.70 12.82
N LYS A 38 13.01 -22.94 13.31
CA LYS A 38 13.39 -22.73 14.72
C LYS A 38 13.48 -21.25 15.11
N TYR A 39 13.94 -20.40 14.21
CA TYR A 39 14.14 -18.97 14.47
C TYR A 39 12.95 -18.10 14.07
N ALA A 40 12.03 -18.64 13.28
CA ALA A 40 10.82 -17.99 12.84
C ALA A 40 10.06 -17.34 14.02
N PRO A 41 9.78 -16.01 13.93
CA PRO A 41 8.94 -15.34 14.90
C PRO A 41 7.47 -15.78 14.79
N VAL A 42 6.69 -15.49 15.81
CA VAL A 42 5.23 -15.40 15.67
C VAL A 42 4.87 -14.00 15.21
N VAL A 43 4.00 -13.91 14.21
CA VAL A 43 3.45 -12.63 13.75
C VAL A 43 2.09 -12.43 14.38
N ILE A 44 1.87 -11.29 15.03
CA ILE A 44 0.55 -10.87 15.54
C ILE A 44 0.03 -9.80 14.59
N LEU A 45 -1.11 -10.09 13.95
CA LEU A 45 -1.77 -9.14 13.06
C LEU A 45 -2.40 -8.00 13.85
N GLY A 46 -2.66 -6.88 13.18
CA GLY A 46 -3.52 -5.84 13.75
C GLY A 46 -4.88 -6.42 14.18
N LYS A 47 -5.42 -5.97 15.32
CA LYS A 47 -6.68 -6.54 15.87
C LYS A 47 -7.87 -6.44 14.92
N ASP A 48 -7.87 -5.42 14.07
CA ASP A 48 -8.93 -5.11 13.12
C ASP A 48 -8.54 -5.49 11.68
N GLU A 49 -7.45 -6.26 11.50
CA GLU A 49 -6.99 -6.69 10.18
C GLU A 49 -8.01 -7.63 9.54
N LYS A 50 -8.45 -7.27 8.33
CA LYS A 50 -9.44 -8.02 7.55
C LYS A 50 -8.76 -8.80 6.43
N HIS A 51 -7.74 -8.20 5.82
CA HIS A 51 -7.02 -8.70 4.66
C HIS A 51 -5.85 -9.54 5.14
N ARG A 52 -6.15 -10.77 5.55
CA ARG A 52 -5.18 -11.72 6.10
C ARG A 52 -4.15 -12.15 5.03
N PRO A 53 -2.99 -12.69 5.44
CA PRO A 53 -1.98 -13.14 4.49
C PRO A 53 -2.50 -14.26 3.58
N ILE A 54 -1.96 -14.37 2.37
CA ILE A 54 -2.36 -15.35 1.35
C ILE A 54 -1.14 -16.03 0.73
N ASP A 55 -1.35 -17.23 0.17
CA ASP A 55 -0.34 -17.87 -0.68
C ASP A 55 -0.16 -17.08 -1.98
N ALA A 56 1.07 -16.65 -2.27
CA ALA A 56 1.42 -15.93 -3.49
C ALA A 56 1.04 -16.70 -4.76
N THR A 57 1.08 -18.05 -4.75
CA THR A 57 0.60 -18.85 -5.88
C THR A 57 -0.93 -18.77 -6.03
N ALA A 58 -1.68 -18.72 -4.94
CA ALA A 58 -3.13 -18.55 -5.00
C ALA A 58 -3.51 -17.15 -5.49
N PHE A 59 -2.75 -16.13 -5.10
CA PHE A 59 -2.91 -14.77 -5.62
C PHE A 59 -2.68 -14.72 -7.14
N ILE A 60 -1.58 -15.29 -7.64
CA ILE A 60 -1.32 -15.39 -9.09
C ILE A 60 -2.49 -16.08 -9.81
N ALA A 61 -3.00 -17.18 -9.25
CA ALA A 61 -4.06 -17.96 -9.87
C ALA A 61 -5.42 -17.23 -9.96
N GLY A 62 -5.63 -16.16 -9.20
CA GLY A 62 -6.81 -15.29 -9.33
C GLY A 62 -6.47 -13.89 -9.82
N SER A 63 -5.36 -13.72 -10.52
CA SER A 63 -4.94 -12.45 -11.13
C SER A 63 -4.82 -12.54 -12.64
N ASP A 64 -5.09 -11.43 -13.33
CA ASP A 64 -4.67 -11.22 -14.72
C ASP A 64 -3.24 -10.64 -14.73
N LEU A 65 -2.40 -11.06 -15.67
CA LEU A 65 -1.17 -10.34 -16.00
C LEU A 65 -1.49 -9.18 -16.93
N ARG A 66 -1.07 -7.98 -16.55
CA ARG A 66 -1.31 -6.75 -17.30
C ARG A 66 -0.03 -5.95 -17.50
N TRP A 67 -0.09 -5.00 -18.43
CA TRP A 67 0.96 -4.03 -18.71
C TRP A 67 0.43 -2.61 -18.52
N ASN A 68 0.95 -1.91 -17.53
CA ASN A 68 0.65 -0.50 -17.27
C ASN A 68 1.30 0.36 -18.35
N ARG A 69 0.59 1.40 -18.81
CA ARG A 69 1.09 2.30 -19.85
C ARG A 69 1.08 3.75 -19.37
N ASP A 70 2.23 4.40 -19.42
CA ASP A 70 2.34 5.84 -19.11
C ASP A 70 1.60 6.70 -20.16
N GLY A 71 1.37 7.98 -19.85
CA GLY A 71 0.85 8.97 -20.79
C GLY A 71 -0.68 9.02 -20.94
N GLY A 72 -1.43 8.39 -20.02
CA GLY A 72 -2.90 8.34 -20.05
C GLY A 72 -3.47 7.26 -20.97
N CYS A 73 -2.64 6.30 -21.38
CA CYS A 73 -3.07 5.11 -22.09
C CYS A 73 -3.71 4.11 -21.12
N LYS A 74 -4.74 3.39 -21.56
CA LYS A 74 -5.34 2.32 -20.75
C LYS A 74 -4.34 1.19 -20.52
N ASP A 75 -4.46 0.43 -19.45
CA ASP A 75 -3.64 -0.78 -19.31
C ASP A 75 -3.95 -1.81 -20.39
N GLU A 76 -2.93 -2.59 -20.74
CA GLU A 76 -3.06 -3.70 -21.69
C GLU A 76 -3.16 -5.02 -20.94
N GLU A 77 -4.14 -5.85 -21.29
CA GLU A 77 -4.25 -7.23 -20.83
C GLU A 77 -3.21 -8.09 -21.56
N VAL A 78 -2.41 -8.85 -20.81
CA VAL A 78 -1.33 -9.69 -21.37
C VAL A 78 -1.69 -11.17 -21.29
N ASP A 79 -2.19 -11.63 -20.15
CA ASP A 79 -2.66 -13.00 -19.93
C ASP A 79 -3.73 -13.01 -18.84
N LYS A 80 -4.88 -13.66 -19.08
CA LYS A 80 -5.97 -13.75 -18.09
C LYS A 80 -5.76 -14.85 -17.06
N ASP A 81 -4.93 -15.82 -17.39
CA ASP A 81 -4.71 -16.99 -16.56
C ASP A 81 -3.20 -17.25 -16.42
N PRO A 82 -2.42 -16.27 -15.90
CA PRO A 82 -1.00 -16.45 -15.70
C PRO A 82 -0.75 -17.59 -14.71
N THR A 83 0.31 -18.34 -14.98
CA THR A 83 0.82 -19.36 -14.05
C THR A 83 2.17 -18.89 -13.53
N PRO A 84 2.61 -19.35 -12.34
CA PRO A 84 3.97 -19.06 -11.88
C PRO A 84 5.06 -19.38 -12.92
N GLN A 85 4.89 -20.48 -13.67
CA GLN A 85 5.80 -20.89 -14.74
C GLN A 85 5.78 -19.93 -15.94
N SER A 86 4.60 -19.43 -16.33
CA SER A 86 4.51 -18.49 -17.45
C SER A 86 5.12 -17.13 -17.08
N LEU A 87 4.95 -16.69 -15.83
CA LEU A 87 5.55 -15.44 -15.32
C LEU A 87 7.07 -15.49 -15.23
N THR A 88 7.64 -16.68 -15.06
CA THR A 88 9.10 -16.90 -14.90
C THR A 88 9.80 -17.32 -16.19
N ASP A 89 9.07 -17.55 -17.29
CA ASP A 89 9.64 -17.78 -18.62
C ASP A 89 9.96 -16.46 -19.33
N PRO A 90 11.24 -16.10 -19.53
CA PRO A 90 11.62 -14.84 -20.18
C PRO A 90 11.24 -14.77 -21.66
N ASN A 91 10.80 -15.88 -22.27
CA ASN A 91 10.37 -15.93 -23.66
C ASN A 91 8.86 -15.81 -23.85
N ARG A 92 8.07 -15.93 -22.78
CA ARG A 92 6.61 -16.04 -22.86
C ARG A 92 5.94 -14.70 -23.17
N TYR A 93 6.32 -13.64 -22.46
CA TYR A 93 5.70 -12.33 -22.57
C TYR A 93 6.75 -11.27 -22.93
N ARG A 94 6.44 -10.43 -23.92
CA ARG A 94 7.31 -9.35 -24.40
C ARG A 94 6.50 -8.11 -24.68
N MET A 95 6.79 -7.04 -23.95
CA MET A 95 6.11 -5.76 -24.06
C MET A 95 7.12 -4.64 -24.29
N ARG A 96 6.64 -3.54 -24.87
CA ARG A 96 7.44 -2.34 -25.16
C ARG A 96 6.75 -1.15 -24.50
N LYS A 97 7.56 -0.20 -24.06
CA LYS A 97 7.08 1.05 -23.45
C LYS A 97 6.21 1.85 -24.42
N ALA A 98 5.22 2.57 -23.90
CA ALA A 98 4.52 3.60 -24.68
C ALA A 98 5.49 4.69 -25.18
N ALA A 99 5.30 5.14 -26.42
CA ALA A 99 5.95 6.29 -27.01
C ALA A 99 5.41 7.55 -26.30
N GLY A 100 6.19 8.13 -25.39
CA GLY A 100 5.75 9.30 -24.62
C GLY A 100 5.36 10.49 -25.53
N LEU A 101 4.63 11.46 -24.96
CA LEU A 101 4.05 12.64 -25.64
C LEU A 101 5.04 13.50 -26.45
N ALA A 102 6.35 13.33 -26.27
CA ALA A 102 7.42 14.02 -27.01
C ALA A 102 7.80 13.35 -28.34
N SER A 103 7.29 12.14 -28.60
CA SER A 103 7.48 11.41 -29.85
C SER A 103 6.52 11.96 -30.90
N SER A 104 6.93 12.11 -32.16
CA SER A 104 6.05 12.44 -33.30
C SER A 104 5.07 11.30 -33.67
N VAL A 105 4.64 10.56 -32.67
CA VAL A 105 3.98 9.26 -32.71
C VAL A 105 2.75 9.36 -31.81
N PRO A 106 1.59 8.78 -32.18
CA PRO A 106 0.42 8.75 -31.32
C PRO A 106 0.77 8.30 -29.90
N PRO A 107 0.19 8.92 -28.85
CA PRO A 107 0.64 8.81 -27.46
C PRO A 107 0.60 7.41 -26.83
N CYS A 108 0.11 6.39 -27.55
CA CYS A 108 0.04 5.00 -27.10
C CYS A 108 0.70 4.00 -28.05
N GLU A 109 1.44 4.44 -29.08
CA GLU A 109 2.24 3.49 -29.85
C GLU A 109 3.42 2.96 -29.03
N ARG A 110 3.97 1.82 -29.44
CA ARG A 110 5.07 1.16 -28.74
C ARG A 110 6.42 1.69 -29.21
N SER A 111 7.34 1.90 -28.29
CA SER A 111 8.70 2.38 -28.57
C SER A 111 9.76 1.62 -27.77
N GLY A 112 11.03 1.77 -28.18
CA GLY A 112 12.16 1.17 -27.48
C GLY A 112 12.27 -0.35 -27.66
N ARG A 113 13.05 -0.96 -26.77
CA ARG A 113 13.30 -2.40 -26.73
C ARG A 113 12.14 -3.15 -26.06
N GLU A 114 12.18 -4.47 -26.17
CA GLU A 114 11.26 -5.36 -25.47
C GLU A 114 11.73 -5.65 -24.05
N PHE A 115 10.76 -5.84 -23.17
CA PHE A 115 10.91 -6.24 -21.77
C PHE A 115 10.08 -7.49 -21.51
N ASN A 116 10.63 -8.40 -20.72
CA ASN A 116 9.93 -9.60 -20.24
C ASN A 116 9.66 -9.54 -18.73
N THR A 117 8.78 -10.41 -18.25
CA THR A 117 8.32 -10.47 -16.85
C THR A 117 9.41 -10.83 -15.83
N THR A 118 10.59 -11.28 -16.28
CA THR A 118 11.73 -11.60 -15.41
C THR A 118 12.75 -10.46 -15.29
N GLU A 119 12.54 -9.37 -16.02
CA GLU A 119 13.30 -8.12 -15.90
C GLU A 119 12.63 -7.19 -14.88
N PRO A 120 13.37 -6.26 -14.23
CA PRO A 120 12.81 -5.27 -13.31
C PRO A 120 11.81 -4.36 -14.03
N THR A 121 10.55 -4.77 -14.01
CA THR A 121 9.46 -4.21 -14.81
C THR A 121 8.28 -3.82 -13.96
N ARG A 122 8.41 -3.87 -12.62
CA ARG A 122 7.42 -3.24 -11.74
C ARG A 122 7.31 -1.75 -12.09
N PRO A 123 6.09 -1.25 -12.33
CA PRO A 123 5.81 0.17 -12.51
C PRO A 123 6.52 1.05 -11.47
N PHE A 124 7.10 2.16 -11.93
CA PHE A 124 7.81 3.18 -11.12
C PHE A 124 9.14 2.77 -10.47
N ASP A 125 9.66 1.56 -10.71
CA ASP A 125 10.95 1.11 -10.17
C ASP A 125 12.08 1.12 -11.18
N ASN A 126 11.76 1.26 -12.47
CA ASN A 126 12.75 1.27 -13.54
C ASN A 126 12.75 2.63 -14.24
N ALA A 127 13.89 3.33 -14.21
CA ALA A 127 14.03 4.65 -14.83
C ALA A 127 13.80 4.64 -16.36
N GLU A 128 14.10 3.53 -17.05
CA GLU A 128 13.84 3.35 -18.49
C GLU A 128 12.32 3.30 -18.74
N LEU A 129 11.59 2.58 -17.90
CA LEU A 129 10.15 2.35 -18.06
C LEU A 129 9.29 3.48 -17.48
N GLY A 130 9.71 4.16 -16.42
CA GLY A 130 8.87 5.11 -15.71
C GLY A 130 7.66 4.40 -15.10
N ALA A 131 6.45 4.81 -15.47
CA ALA A 131 5.23 4.13 -15.01
C ALA A 131 4.96 2.82 -15.77
N ASP A 132 5.47 2.64 -16.99
CA ASP A 132 5.23 1.41 -17.75
C ASP A 132 5.75 0.17 -17.00
N GLY A 133 5.08 -0.98 -17.18
CA GLY A 133 5.53 -2.20 -16.53
C GLY A 133 4.50 -3.32 -16.42
N TYR A 134 4.98 -4.53 -16.13
CA TYR A 134 4.09 -5.65 -15.84
C TYR A 134 3.56 -5.56 -14.42
N PHE A 135 2.30 -5.94 -14.23
CA PHE A 135 1.70 -6.11 -12.90
C PHE A 135 0.63 -7.21 -12.92
N LEU A 136 0.33 -7.76 -11.74
CA LEU A 136 -0.79 -8.68 -11.52
C LEU A 136 -2.01 -7.89 -11.06
N ASP A 137 -3.14 -8.04 -11.74
CA ASP A 137 -4.43 -7.42 -11.41
C ASP A 137 -5.36 -8.50 -10.85
N ALA A 138 -5.45 -8.59 -9.53
CA ALA A 138 -6.17 -9.63 -8.83
C ALA A 138 -7.68 -9.36 -8.81
N GLY A 139 -8.48 -10.42 -8.83
CA GLY A 139 -9.91 -10.30 -8.58
C GLY A 139 -10.15 -9.71 -7.19
N ASN A 140 -10.96 -8.65 -7.07
CA ASN A 140 -11.28 -8.01 -5.79
C ASN A 140 -11.82 -8.98 -4.72
N ASP A 141 -12.36 -10.14 -5.10
CA ASP A 141 -12.80 -11.14 -4.14
C ASP A 141 -11.65 -11.83 -3.42
N LEU A 142 -10.42 -11.78 -3.95
CA LEU A 142 -9.20 -12.29 -3.31
C LEU A 142 -8.76 -11.48 -2.08
N HIS A 143 -9.15 -10.21 -1.99
CA HIS A 143 -8.73 -9.30 -0.91
C HIS A 143 -9.05 -9.84 0.49
N ASP A 144 -10.09 -10.68 0.60
CA ASP A 144 -10.55 -11.27 1.88
C ASP A 144 -10.36 -12.80 1.96
N LYS A 145 -9.62 -13.43 1.03
CA LYS A 145 -9.43 -14.90 0.99
C LYS A 145 -8.26 -15.41 1.82
N GLY A 146 -7.45 -14.51 2.37
CA GLY A 146 -6.29 -14.87 3.18
C GLY A 146 -6.66 -15.50 4.53
N SER A 147 -5.65 -16.09 5.19
CA SER A 147 -5.77 -16.59 6.55
C SER A 147 -4.40 -16.68 7.24
N THR A 148 -4.36 -16.78 8.56
CA THR A 148 -3.14 -17.09 9.34
C THR A 148 -2.65 -18.54 9.16
N LYS A 149 -3.19 -19.28 8.19
CA LYS A 149 -2.65 -20.56 7.72
C LYS A 149 -1.89 -20.42 6.40
N ALA A 150 -1.86 -19.22 5.82
CA ALA A 150 -1.09 -18.94 4.63
C ALA A 150 0.41 -19.19 4.87
N PRO A 151 1.15 -19.54 3.80
CA PRO A 151 2.59 -19.70 3.91
C PRO A 151 3.27 -18.36 4.17
N ALA A 152 4.35 -18.41 4.94
CA ALA A 152 5.38 -17.38 4.90
C ALA A 152 6.56 -17.89 4.08
N TYR A 153 7.38 -16.96 3.59
CA TYR A 153 8.54 -17.31 2.78
C TYR A 153 9.83 -16.91 3.48
N VAL A 154 10.90 -17.69 3.30
CA VAL A 154 12.23 -17.34 3.83
C VAL A 154 13.23 -17.17 2.69
N GLN A 155 13.98 -16.08 2.76
CA GLN A 155 15.18 -15.82 1.97
C GLN A 155 16.37 -15.74 2.91
N TYR A 156 17.54 -16.13 2.45
CA TYR A 156 18.75 -16.05 3.26
C TYR A 156 19.78 -15.14 2.62
N VAL A 157 20.39 -14.29 3.43
CA VAL A 157 21.47 -13.40 3.01
C VAL A 157 22.65 -13.52 3.97
N ASP A 158 23.83 -13.80 3.44
CA ASP A 158 25.03 -13.91 4.27
C ASP A 158 25.67 -12.53 4.50
N GLY A 159 26.12 -12.29 5.72
CA GLY A 159 26.78 -11.05 6.09
C GLY A 159 28.17 -10.98 5.47
N ILE A 160 28.53 -9.78 5.02
CA ILE A 160 29.87 -9.44 4.52
C ILE A 160 30.53 -8.44 5.47
N ASP A 161 31.84 -8.23 5.30
CA ASP A 161 32.62 -7.25 6.06
C ASP A 161 32.39 -7.34 7.59
N ALA A 162 31.83 -6.29 8.19
CA ALA A 162 31.57 -6.21 9.63
C ALA A 162 30.56 -7.27 10.13
N HIS A 163 29.75 -7.85 9.24
CA HIS A 163 28.76 -8.88 9.53
C HIS A 163 29.21 -10.27 9.05
N LYS A 164 30.46 -10.44 8.64
CA LYS A 164 31.00 -11.74 8.21
C LYS A 164 30.79 -12.81 9.29
N GLY A 165 30.29 -13.97 8.88
CA GLY A 165 29.95 -15.07 9.80
C GLY A 165 28.55 -14.96 10.41
N LYS A 166 27.74 -14.01 9.95
CA LYS A 166 26.31 -13.93 10.25
C LYS A 166 25.48 -14.30 9.02
N THR A 167 24.28 -14.80 9.25
CA THR A 167 23.26 -15.03 8.22
C THR A 167 21.98 -14.33 8.63
N GLY A 168 21.40 -13.55 7.72
CA GLY A 168 20.07 -12.96 7.85
C GLY A 168 19.03 -13.95 7.31
N TYR A 169 18.09 -14.34 8.16
CA TYR A 169 16.91 -15.13 7.79
C TYR A 169 15.76 -14.14 7.56
N VAL A 170 15.53 -13.77 6.30
CA VAL A 170 14.53 -12.78 5.89
C VAL A 170 13.20 -13.49 5.69
N TYR A 171 12.27 -13.28 6.62
CA TYR A 171 10.91 -13.80 6.55
C TYR A 171 10.03 -12.79 5.81
N TRP A 172 9.40 -13.25 4.74
CA TRP A 172 8.50 -12.47 3.91
C TRP A 172 7.05 -12.90 4.15
N PHE A 173 6.18 -11.91 4.19
CA PHE A 173 4.75 -12.02 4.41
C PHE A 173 4.04 -11.42 3.20
N PHE A 174 3.00 -12.07 2.72
CA PHE A 174 2.25 -11.58 1.57
C PHE A 174 0.79 -11.39 1.92
N PHE A 175 0.29 -10.18 1.71
CA PHE A 175 -1.09 -9.81 1.91
C PHE A 175 -1.72 -9.48 0.55
N PRO A 176 -2.94 -9.95 0.26
CA PRO A 176 -3.59 -9.69 -1.02
C PRO A 176 -3.96 -8.21 -1.17
N TRP A 177 -4.19 -7.50 -0.07
CA TRP A 177 -4.67 -6.13 -0.08
C TRP A 177 -4.19 -5.37 1.15
N ASN A 178 -3.72 -4.15 0.92
CA ASN A 178 -3.40 -3.17 1.94
C ASN A 178 -4.51 -2.10 1.97
N GLN A 179 -5.27 -2.02 3.05
CA GLN A 179 -6.37 -1.06 3.20
C GLN A 179 -6.00 0.10 4.12
N TRP A 180 -5.30 1.09 3.58
CA TRP A 180 -4.98 2.29 4.33
C TRP A 180 -6.20 3.20 4.47
N THR A 181 -6.79 3.22 5.66
CA THR A 181 -7.92 4.10 5.98
C THR A 181 -7.43 5.54 6.21
N SER A 182 -7.06 6.24 5.15
CA SER A 182 -6.68 7.65 5.14
C SER A 182 -7.80 8.55 4.62
N PRO A 183 -8.18 9.65 5.30
CA PRO A 183 -9.18 10.62 4.81
C PRO A 183 -8.73 11.42 3.58
N VAL A 184 -7.44 11.48 3.28
CA VAL A 184 -6.91 12.21 2.09
C VAL A 184 -6.83 11.32 0.85
N GLY A 185 -7.22 10.05 0.96
CA GLY A 185 -7.01 9.05 -0.09
C GLY A 185 -5.53 8.74 -0.30
N GLY A 186 -5.24 7.66 -1.03
CA GLY A 186 -3.88 7.19 -1.30
C GLY A 186 -3.45 6.03 -0.39
N GLY A 187 -2.48 5.25 -0.88
CA GLY A 187 -1.78 4.12 -0.23
C GLY A 187 -2.55 2.81 -0.01
N ASN A 188 -3.85 2.75 -0.31
CA ASN A 188 -4.47 1.46 -0.64
C ASN A 188 -3.74 0.86 -1.84
N HIS A 189 -3.43 -0.42 -1.77
CA HIS A 189 -2.83 -1.13 -2.89
C HIS A 189 -3.11 -2.62 -2.77
N GLU A 190 -3.21 -3.25 -3.92
CA GLU A 190 -3.24 -4.69 -4.03
C GLU A 190 -1.83 -5.26 -3.95
N GLY A 191 -1.70 -6.47 -3.40
CA GLY A 191 -0.43 -7.19 -3.30
C GLY A 191 0.61 -6.49 -2.43
N ASP A 192 0.73 -6.89 -1.18
CA ASP A 192 1.61 -6.24 -0.21
C ASP A 192 2.62 -7.22 0.38
N TRP A 193 3.90 -6.95 0.14
CA TRP A 193 5.03 -7.74 0.60
C TRP A 193 5.71 -7.07 1.78
N GLU A 194 5.59 -7.73 2.93
CA GLU A 194 6.20 -7.31 4.18
C GLU A 194 7.34 -8.23 4.60
N ARG A 195 8.23 -7.75 5.48
CA ARG A 195 9.32 -8.60 5.97
C ARG A 195 9.89 -8.22 7.33
N VAL A 196 10.54 -9.22 7.92
CA VAL A 196 11.51 -9.06 9.02
C VAL A 196 12.73 -9.93 8.77
N THR A 197 13.87 -9.57 9.35
CA THR A 197 15.08 -10.39 9.31
C THR A 197 15.49 -10.80 10.71
N VAL A 198 15.63 -12.11 10.95
CA VAL A 198 16.34 -12.61 12.13
C VAL A 198 17.82 -12.70 11.80
N VAL A 199 18.65 -11.91 12.49
CA VAL A 199 20.10 -11.91 12.33
C VAL A 199 20.70 -12.98 13.23
N VAL A 200 21.43 -13.93 12.64
CA VAL A 200 22.01 -15.09 13.33
C VAL A 200 23.52 -15.05 13.19
N ASP A 201 24.24 -15.07 14.31
CA ASP A 201 25.67 -15.38 14.36
C ASP A 201 25.84 -16.89 14.20
N ASN A 202 26.59 -17.33 13.19
CA ASN A 202 26.66 -18.75 12.83
C ASN A 202 27.31 -19.63 13.92
N ALA A 203 28.02 -19.03 14.88
CA ALA A 203 28.59 -19.73 16.02
C ALA A 203 27.73 -19.63 17.30
N LYS A 204 26.91 -18.58 17.45
CA LYS A 204 26.20 -18.28 18.71
C LYS A 204 24.68 -18.38 18.62
N GLY A 205 24.10 -18.36 17.42
CA GLY A 205 22.66 -18.33 17.21
C GLY A 205 22.10 -16.91 17.02
N PRO A 206 20.78 -16.73 17.14
CA PRO A 206 20.10 -15.46 16.85
C PRO A 206 20.53 -14.36 17.83
N GLU A 207 20.77 -13.15 17.33
CA GLU A 207 21.21 -12.00 18.14
C GLU A 207 20.30 -10.77 18.03
N ALA A 208 19.54 -10.62 16.95
CA ALA A 208 18.67 -9.47 16.74
C ALA A 208 17.55 -9.77 15.74
N ILE A 209 16.53 -8.90 15.73
CA ILE A 209 15.55 -8.81 14.65
C ILE A 209 15.65 -7.42 14.01
N VAL A 210 15.67 -7.40 12.68
CA VAL A 210 15.49 -6.20 11.86
C VAL A 210 14.06 -6.17 11.34
N TYR A 211 13.40 -5.05 11.52
CA TYR A 211 12.01 -4.79 11.15
C TYR A 211 11.99 -3.85 9.95
N ALA A 212 11.24 -4.21 8.90
CA ALA A 212 11.04 -3.36 7.73
C ALA A 212 9.66 -2.66 7.79
N TYR A 213 9.63 -1.38 7.43
CA TYR A 213 8.44 -0.55 7.40
C TYR A 213 8.62 0.59 6.39
N HIS A 214 7.73 0.71 5.38
CA HIS A 214 7.69 1.84 4.44
C HIS A 214 9.06 2.26 3.86
N GLY A 215 9.84 1.29 3.38
CA GLY A 215 11.18 1.54 2.81
C GLY A 215 12.28 1.88 3.83
N HIS A 216 12.02 1.63 5.12
CA HIS A 216 12.97 1.81 6.21
C HIS A 216 13.15 0.53 7.02
N GLU A 217 14.31 0.43 7.68
CA GLU A 217 14.61 -0.67 8.59
C GLU A 217 15.06 -0.17 9.95
N CYS A 218 14.78 -0.98 10.97
CA CYS A 218 15.38 -0.80 12.27
C CYS A 218 15.70 -2.12 12.95
N ARG A 219 16.73 -2.13 13.80
CA ARG A 219 17.26 -3.29 14.51
C ARG A 219 16.90 -3.22 15.98
N ARG A 220 16.52 -4.37 16.53
CA ARG A 220 16.32 -4.56 17.98
C ARG A 220 17.09 -5.80 18.47
N PRO A 221 17.90 -5.68 19.53
CA PRO A 221 18.55 -6.83 20.15
C PRO A 221 17.53 -7.88 20.57
N LEU A 222 17.88 -9.16 20.44
CA LEU A 222 16.96 -10.26 20.73
C LEU A 222 16.43 -10.23 22.18
N THR A 223 17.21 -9.70 23.11
CA THR A 223 16.87 -9.53 24.53
C THR A 223 15.78 -8.49 24.79
N GLU A 224 15.50 -7.63 23.82
CA GLU A 224 14.51 -6.56 23.92
C GLU A 224 13.24 -6.84 23.11
N VAL A 225 13.20 -7.97 22.40
CA VAL A 225 12.05 -8.36 21.56
C VAL A 225 11.06 -9.17 22.40
N ASP A 226 9.79 -8.78 22.31
CA ASP A 226 8.67 -9.46 22.97
C ASP A 226 8.65 -10.97 22.64
N GLU A 227 8.29 -11.79 23.63
CA GLU A 227 8.21 -13.23 23.48
C GLU A 227 6.78 -13.72 23.73
N THR A 228 6.26 -14.52 22.81
CA THR A 228 4.95 -15.16 22.91
C THR A 228 5.14 -16.65 22.69
N ALA A 229 4.75 -17.46 23.67
CA ALA A 229 4.87 -18.93 23.62
C ALA A 229 6.28 -19.44 23.25
N GLY A 230 7.34 -18.81 23.79
CA GLY A 230 8.72 -19.22 23.53
C GLY A 230 9.29 -18.76 22.18
N ARG A 231 8.55 -17.92 21.44
CA ARG A 231 8.94 -17.37 20.13
C ARG A 231 8.99 -15.85 20.17
N ARG A 232 9.93 -15.27 19.42
CA ARG A 232 9.99 -13.82 19.25
C ARG A 232 8.76 -13.33 18.52
N THR A 233 8.27 -12.17 18.93
CA THR A 233 7.00 -11.61 18.45
C THR A 233 7.28 -10.46 17.51
N VAL A 234 6.58 -10.45 16.39
CA VAL A 234 6.53 -9.34 15.42
C VAL A 234 5.09 -8.89 15.33
N TYR A 235 4.87 -7.58 15.27
CA TYR A 235 3.54 -7.01 15.14
C TYR A 235 3.36 -6.42 13.75
N SER A 236 2.38 -6.90 13.00
CA SER A 236 1.99 -6.32 11.72
C SER A 236 0.95 -5.23 11.96
N ALA A 237 1.17 -4.03 11.44
CA ALA A 237 0.22 -2.94 11.62
C ALA A 237 -1.03 -3.11 10.75
N VAL A 238 -2.17 -2.61 11.22
CA VAL A 238 -3.43 -2.68 10.48
C VAL A 238 -3.46 -1.66 9.34
N GLY A 239 -3.85 -2.12 8.15
CA GLY A 239 -4.24 -1.26 7.02
C GLY A 239 -3.12 -0.55 6.26
N THR A 240 -1.97 -0.26 6.85
CA THR A 240 -0.75 0.16 6.12
C THR A 240 0.24 -0.98 5.92
N HIS A 241 -0.05 -2.12 6.55
CA HIS A 241 0.93 -3.11 6.98
C HIS A 241 2.20 -2.43 7.53
N ALA A 242 3.39 -2.97 7.25
CA ALA A 242 4.63 -2.84 7.98
C ALA A 242 4.78 -3.74 9.24
N SER A 243 6.03 -4.11 9.51
CA SER A 243 6.43 -4.98 10.60
C SER A 243 7.09 -4.20 11.73
N TYR A 244 6.64 -4.39 12.97
CA TYR A 244 7.06 -3.59 14.12
C TYR A 244 7.43 -4.40 15.36
N PRO A 245 8.31 -3.86 16.23
CA PRO A 245 8.81 -4.55 17.42
C PRO A 245 7.87 -4.50 18.64
N VAL A 246 6.90 -3.60 18.68
CA VAL A 246 6.02 -3.40 19.86
C VAL A 246 4.55 -3.38 19.44
N GLY A 247 3.73 -4.12 20.18
CA GLY A 247 2.28 -4.15 20.02
C GLY A 247 1.57 -3.11 20.88
N ASP A 248 0.33 -2.77 20.50
CA ASP A 248 -0.50 -1.73 21.14
C ASP A 248 0.11 -0.32 21.05
N VAL A 249 0.77 -0.01 19.94
CA VAL A 249 1.46 1.26 19.68
C VAL A 249 1.01 1.84 18.33
N SER A 250 0.99 3.17 18.25
CA SER A 250 0.88 3.91 16.98
C SER A 250 2.27 4.36 16.54
N TYR A 251 2.69 3.95 15.34
CA TYR A 251 3.94 4.37 14.73
C TYR A 251 3.68 5.43 13.68
N ARG A 252 4.52 6.46 13.69
CA ARG A 252 4.49 7.46 12.64
C ARG A 252 4.93 6.83 11.31
N ASN A 253 4.09 6.96 10.29
CA ASN A 253 4.53 6.68 8.92
C ASN A 253 5.51 7.78 8.46
N LYS A 254 6.75 7.39 8.18
CA LYS A 254 7.86 8.31 7.84
C LYS A 254 7.81 8.82 6.40
N GLU A 255 7.02 8.20 5.53
CA GLU A 255 6.77 8.72 4.19
C GLU A 255 5.86 9.94 4.21
N LEU A 256 5.15 10.17 5.32
CA LEU A 256 4.25 11.31 5.47
C LEU A 256 4.94 12.52 6.10
N PRO A 257 4.66 13.74 5.59
CA PRO A 257 5.21 14.97 6.15
C PRO A 257 4.87 15.17 7.64
N ASP A 258 5.73 15.87 8.38
CA ASP A 258 5.54 16.12 9.83
C ASP A 258 4.15 16.67 10.20
N TRP A 259 3.53 17.48 9.34
CA TRP A 259 2.22 18.10 9.62
C TRP A 259 1.07 17.09 9.69
N SER A 260 1.25 15.87 9.16
CA SER A 260 0.23 14.82 9.11
C SER A 260 0.06 14.08 10.46
N GLN A 261 0.94 14.34 11.43
CA GLN A 261 0.87 13.76 12.77
C GLN A 261 -0.45 14.10 13.48
N GLY A 262 -1.03 13.10 14.17
CA GLY A 262 -2.26 13.24 14.95
C GLY A 262 -3.54 13.23 14.11
N LEU A 263 -3.43 13.05 12.79
CA LEU A 263 -4.57 12.92 11.88
C LEU A 263 -5.12 11.49 11.81
N GLY A 264 -4.58 10.54 12.57
CA GLY A 264 -5.02 9.13 12.51
C GLY A 264 -4.39 8.34 11.36
N LEU A 265 -3.29 8.86 10.79
CA LEU A 265 -2.55 8.30 9.66
C LEU A 265 -1.36 7.43 10.11
N GLU A 266 -1.31 7.12 11.40
CA GLU A 266 -0.28 6.28 12.02
C GLU A 266 -0.56 4.78 11.80
N ASP A 267 0.51 4.01 11.70
CA ASP A 267 0.51 2.56 11.68
C ASP A 267 0.17 2.04 13.07
N LYS A 268 -0.85 1.19 13.20
CA LYS A 268 -1.32 0.72 14.51
C LYS A 268 -1.07 -0.77 14.69
N THR A 269 -0.33 -1.12 15.72
CA THR A 269 -0.08 -2.51 16.11
C THR A 269 -1.01 -2.95 17.23
N SER A 270 -1.12 -4.26 17.46
CA SER A 270 -1.94 -4.82 18.54
C SER A 270 -1.31 -6.07 19.14
N LYS A 271 -1.41 -6.25 20.46
CA LYS A 271 -1.04 -7.50 21.14
C LYS A 271 -2.15 -8.55 21.16
N SER A 272 -3.38 -8.14 20.86
CA SER A 272 -4.56 -9.00 20.95
C SER A 272 -5.08 -9.48 19.59
N GLY A 273 -4.35 -9.21 18.50
CA GLY A 273 -4.75 -9.64 17.17
C GLY A 273 -4.51 -11.13 16.92
N GLU A 274 -4.87 -11.57 15.72
CA GLU A 274 -4.74 -12.97 15.33
C GLU A 274 -3.26 -13.37 15.25
N ARG A 275 -2.94 -14.56 15.77
CA ARG A 275 -1.58 -15.09 15.75
C ARG A 275 -1.33 -15.90 14.49
N TRP A 276 -0.24 -15.62 13.83
CA TRP A 276 0.25 -16.36 12.69
C TRP A 276 1.58 -17.03 13.03
N GLU A 277 1.52 -18.35 13.16
CA GLU A 277 2.65 -19.22 13.44
C GLU A 277 3.35 -19.61 12.14
N ILE A 278 4.18 -18.71 11.63
CA ILE A 278 4.74 -18.79 10.27
C ILE A 278 5.60 -20.04 10.02
N TRP A 279 6.09 -20.68 11.08
CA TRP A 279 6.88 -21.91 10.98
C TRP A 279 6.05 -23.14 10.59
N ASN A 280 4.71 -23.08 10.67
CA ASN A 280 3.85 -24.20 10.31
C ASN A 280 3.81 -24.44 8.79
N ASP A 281 3.87 -23.36 7.98
CA ASP A 281 4.01 -23.42 6.52
C ASP A 281 5.06 -22.40 6.06
N LEU A 282 6.32 -22.67 6.39
CA LEU A 282 7.46 -21.87 5.93
C LEU A 282 8.04 -22.47 4.64
N ARG A 283 8.20 -21.64 3.60
CA ARG A 283 8.72 -22.09 2.29
C ARG A 283 9.92 -21.25 1.85
N GLU A 284 10.90 -21.87 1.23
CA GLU A 284 12.07 -21.13 0.72
C GLU A 284 11.70 -20.38 -0.55
N VAL A 285 11.99 -19.08 -0.57
CA VAL A 285 11.53 -18.20 -1.65
C VAL A 285 12.12 -18.60 -3.00
N GLU A 286 13.40 -18.99 -3.02
CA GLU A 286 14.13 -19.36 -4.23
C GLU A 286 13.63 -20.68 -4.86
N HIS A 287 12.88 -21.47 -4.08
CA HIS A 287 12.27 -22.72 -4.53
C HIS A 287 10.79 -22.56 -4.93
N GLN A 288 10.24 -21.35 -4.82
CA GLN A 288 8.86 -21.10 -5.26
C GLN A 288 8.78 -20.96 -6.78
N PRO A 289 7.71 -21.45 -7.42
CA PRO A 289 7.62 -21.48 -8.88
C PRO A 289 7.46 -20.09 -9.51
N TRP A 290 7.16 -19.06 -8.71
CA TRP A 290 7.08 -17.67 -9.13
C TRP A 290 8.40 -16.91 -8.90
N TRP A 291 9.41 -17.54 -8.28
CA TRP A 291 10.73 -16.95 -8.10
C TRP A 291 11.35 -16.62 -9.45
N GLY A 292 11.55 -15.32 -9.69
CA GLY A 292 12.04 -14.80 -10.97
C GLY A 292 11.07 -13.84 -11.65
N TYR A 293 9.80 -13.82 -11.26
CA TYR A 293 8.90 -12.72 -11.62
C TYR A 293 9.41 -11.41 -11.00
N ALA A 294 9.41 -10.34 -11.80
CA ALA A 294 9.98 -9.05 -11.43
C ALA A 294 9.08 -7.86 -11.82
N GLY A 295 7.80 -8.13 -12.10
CA GLY A 295 6.74 -7.13 -12.21
C GLY A 295 6.14 -6.75 -10.86
N GLY A 296 5.06 -5.96 -10.90
CA GLY A 296 4.27 -5.56 -9.74
C GLY A 296 3.36 -6.68 -9.25
N TRP A 297 3.23 -6.79 -7.93
CA TRP A 297 2.19 -7.60 -7.30
C TRP A 297 1.05 -6.65 -6.97
N GLY A 298 -0.09 -6.82 -7.64
CA GLY A 298 -1.24 -5.95 -7.49
C GLY A 298 -1.34 -4.83 -8.53
N GLU A 299 -2.57 -4.32 -8.66
CA GLU A 299 -2.90 -3.21 -9.55
C GLU A 299 -2.02 -1.97 -9.35
N VAL A 300 -1.86 -1.20 -10.42
CA VAL A 300 -1.13 0.07 -10.38
C VAL A 300 -2.06 1.17 -9.93
N GLY A 301 -1.63 1.95 -8.95
CA GLY A 301 -2.40 3.10 -8.48
C GLY A 301 -2.84 4.03 -9.61
N GLY A 302 -4.15 4.19 -9.77
CA GLY A 302 -4.74 5.13 -10.72
C GLY A 302 -5.65 6.10 -9.98
N ASN A 303 -5.19 7.33 -9.71
CA ASN A 303 -6.08 8.37 -9.23
C ASN A 303 -6.29 9.47 -10.29
N PRO A 304 -7.52 9.63 -10.83
CA PRO A 304 -7.85 10.74 -11.73
C PRO A 304 -7.91 12.10 -11.00
N VAL A 305 -7.80 12.16 -9.68
CA VAL A 305 -7.95 13.40 -8.89
C VAL A 305 -6.77 14.38 -9.06
N VAL A 306 -5.65 13.97 -9.66
CA VAL A 306 -4.52 14.88 -9.97
C VAL A 306 -4.55 15.36 -11.42
N HIS A 307 -5.72 15.74 -11.93
CA HIS A 307 -5.77 16.59 -13.12
C HIS A 307 -5.43 18.03 -12.73
N GLY A 308 -4.14 18.37 -12.76
CA GLY A 308 -3.61 19.73 -12.55
C GLY A 308 -2.70 19.94 -11.32
N GLY A 309 -2.30 18.87 -10.63
CA GLY A 309 -1.33 18.93 -9.53
C GLY A 309 0.12 18.73 -9.98
N ASP A 310 1.06 18.90 -9.04
CA ASP A 310 2.49 18.63 -9.25
C ASP A 310 2.71 17.18 -9.71
N GLN A 311 3.28 17.02 -10.91
CA GLN A 311 3.56 15.71 -11.51
C GLN A 311 4.44 14.84 -10.62
N VAL A 312 5.34 15.43 -9.82
CA VAL A 312 6.19 14.71 -8.87
C VAL A 312 5.36 14.10 -7.75
N LEU A 313 4.38 14.84 -7.23
CA LEU A 313 3.49 14.35 -6.19
C LEU A 313 2.57 13.25 -6.72
N LYS A 314 2.05 13.42 -7.95
CA LYS A 314 1.26 12.40 -8.64
C LYS A 314 2.03 11.08 -8.76
N THR A 315 3.23 11.11 -9.33
CA THR A 315 4.05 9.90 -9.49
C THR A 315 4.42 9.26 -8.15
N LYS A 316 4.66 10.05 -7.09
CA LYS A 316 4.91 9.50 -5.76
C LYS A 316 3.68 8.77 -5.20
N LEU A 317 2.48 9.33 -5.37
CA LEU A 317 1.24 8.71 -4.90
C LEU A 317 0.92 7.44 -5.68
N GLU A 318 1.00 7.48 -7.01
CA GLU A 318 0.77 6.30 -7.86
C GLU A 318 1.77 5.19 -7.52
N LYS A 319 3.05 5.53 -7.30
CA LYS A 319 4.06 4.58 -6.83
C LYS A 319 3.73 3.96 -5.48
N GLY A 320 3.25 4.75 -4.52
CA GLY A 320 2.85 4.27 -3.18
C GLY A 320 1.52 3.50 -3.18
N GLN A 321 0.75 3.60 -4.25
CA GLN A 321 -0.46 2.82 -4.50
C GLN A 321 -0.21 1.59 -5.37
N THR A 322 1.01 1.40 -5.86
CA THR A 322 1.47 0.13 -6.42
C THR A 322 2.09 -0.67 -5.29
N GLY A 323 1.63 -1.89 -5.06
CA GLY A 323 2.15 -2.76 -4.01
C GLY A 323 3.68 -2.90 -4.03
N PRO A 324 4.37 -2.96 -2.87
CA PRO A 324 5.83 -2.99 -2.83
C PRO A 324 6.37 -4.22 -3.55
N ALA A 325 7.51 -4.06 -4.25
CA ALA A 325 8.12 -5.21 -4.90
C ALA A 325 8.64 -6.20 -3.85
N GLY A 326 8.13 -7.43 -3.94
CA GLY A 326 8.51 -8.54 -3.08
C GLY A 326 9.89 -9.14 -3.34
N PRO A 327 10.10 -10.40 -2.90
CA PRO A 327 11.33 -11.14 -3.10
C PRO A 327 11.74 -11.20 -4.58
N SER A 328 12.99 -10.87 -4.88
CA SER A 328 13.50 -10.89 -6.26
C SER A 328 15.01 -11.11 -6.32
N ARG A 329 15.45 -11.81 -7.37
CA ARG A 329 16.87 -11.97 -7.73
C ARG A 329 17.59 -10.65 -7.99
N HIS A 330 16.84 -9.60 -8.34
CA HIS A 330 17.40 -8.27 -8.63
C HIS A 330 17.64 -7.42 -7.39
N LYS A 331 17.20 -7.89 -6.21
CA LYS A 331 17.26 -7.13 -4.96
C LYS A 331 18.23 -7.72 -3.93
N THR A 332 18.95 -8.80 -4.22
CA THR A 332 19.79 -9.50 -3.24
C THR A 332 20.75 -8.59 -2.47
N GLU A 333 21.43 -7.66 -3.14
CA GLU A 333 22.34 -6.73 -2.47
C GLU A 333 21.61 -5.65 -1.64
N GLN A 334 20.47 -5.17 -2.13
CA GLN A 334 19.60 -4.27 -1.35
C GLN A 334 19.15 -4.98 -0.06
N ILE A 335 18.58 -6.18 -0.19
CA ILE A 335 18.11 -6.99 0.94
C ILE A 335 19.25 -7.30 1.91
N ARG A 336 20.46 -7.58 1.42
CA ARG A 336 21.63 -7.81 2.30
C ARG A 336 21.93 -6.57 3.15
N ASN A 337 21.97 -5.39 2.53
CA ASN A 337 22.26 -4.15 3.26
C ASN A 337 21.19 -3.83 4.31
N GLU A 338 19.92 -4.02 3.94
CA GLU A 338 18.76 -3.80 4.82
C GLU A 338 18.75 -4.81 5.98
N ALA A 339 19.01 -6.09 5.69
CA ALA A 339 19.03 -7.20 6.64
C ALA A 339 20.05 -7.04 7.78
N PHE A 340 21.12 -6.29 7.54
CA PHE A 340 22.20 -6.06 8.52
C PHE A 340 22.29 -4.60 8.96
N THR A 341 21.22 -3.81 8.82
CA THR A 341 21.19 -2.45 9.36
C THR A 341 21.53 -2.42 10.86
N ASP A 342 22.33 -1.45 11.28
CA ASP A 342 22.61 -1.18 12.69
C ASP A 342 21.73 -0.07 13.28
N GLN A 343 20.79 0.47 12.48
CA GLN A 343 19.90 1.54 12.93
C GLN A 343 18.98 1.04 14.05
N PRO A 344 19.05 1.60 15.28
CA PRO A 344 18.19 1.13 16.36
C PRO A 344 16.72 1.47 16.08
N CYS A 345 15.81 0.57 16.46
CA CYS A 345 14.39 0.89 16.47
C CYS A 345 14.12 2.06 17.41
N GLN A 346 13.41 3.07 16.92
CA GLN A 346 12.95 4.16 17.76
C GLN A 346 12.05 3.59 18.86
N ALA A 347 12.21 4.10 20.08
CA ALA A 347 11.24 3.83 21.13
C ALA A 347 9.86 4.33 20.64
N PRO A 348 8.78 3.59 20.95
CA PRO A 348 7.45 4.15 20.85
C PRO A 348 7.44 5.54 21.49
N GLU A 349 6.90 6.54 20.82
CA GLU A 349 6.66 7.82 21.50
C GLU A 349 5.76 7.52 22.70
N GLU A 350 6.25 7.82 23.91
CA GLU A 350 5.52 7.55 25.14
C GLU A 350 4.14 8.20 25.04
N GLY A 351 3.09 7.38 25.21
CA GLY A 351 1.72 7.85 25.17
C GLY A 351 1.52 8.97 26.17
N GLU A 352 1.15 10.16 25.67
CA GLU A 352 0.46 11.13 26.52
C GLU A 352 -0.79 10.45 27.09
N PRO A 353 -1.05 10.60 28.39
CA PRO A 353 -2.18 9.96 29.04
C PRO A 353 -3.47 10.46 28.38
N THR A 354 -4.35 9.51 28.09
CA THR A 354 -5.73 9.79 27.68
C THR A 354 -6.34 10.75 28.71
N PRO A 355 -6.77 11.97 28.34
CA PRO A 355 -7.39 12.86 29.31
C PRO A 355 -8.69 12.21 29.81
N PRO A 356 -9.00 12.30 31.11
CA PRO A 356 -10.20 11.71 31.65
C PRO A 356 -11.42 12.36 31.02
N SER A 357 -12.44 11.54 30.80
CA SER A 357 -13.77 11.95 30.37
C SER A 357 -14.27 13.08 31.27
N SER A 358 -14.19 14.32 30.81
CA SER A 358 -14.78 15.47 31.47
C SER A 358 -16.17 15.69 30.90
N SER A 359 -17.15 15.25 31.68
CA SER A 359 -18.51 15.71 31.62
C SER A 359 -18.53 17.25 31.67
N SER A 360 -18.71 17.90 30.53
CA SER A 360 -19.05 19.31 30.47
C SER A 360 -20.52 19.44 30.08
N THR A 361 -21.30 19.90 31.05
CA THR A 361 -22.65 20.40 30.87
C THR A 361 -22.67 21.44 29.73
N PRO A 362 -23.63 21.37 28.79
CA PRO A 362 -23.64 22.25 27.63
C PRO A 362 -23.88 23.71 28.03
N PRO A 363 -23.19 24.68 27.41
CA PRO A 363 -23.50 26.09 27.63
C PRO A 363 -24.85 26.44 27.00
N SER A 364 -25.60 27.26 27.72
CA SER A 364 -26.89 27.80 27.33
C SER A 364 -26.85 28.48 25.96
N ARG A 365 -27.69 27.97 25.05
CA ARG A 365 -28.04 28.56 23.76
C ARG A 365 -28.64 29.96 23.92
N PRO A 366 -28.15 31.00 23.22
CA PRO A 366 -28.96 32.16 22.90
C PRO A 366 -29.51 32.05 21.47
N ALA A 367 -30.78 32.45 21.37
CA ALA A 367 -31.52 32.85 20.19
C ALA A 367 -31.87 31.78 19.13
N THR A 368 -33.15 31.82 18.79
CA THR A 368 -33.86 31.14 17.71
C THR A 368 -33.05 31.17 16.40
N PRO A 369 -32.98 30.07 15.62
CA PRO A 369 -32.39 30.13 14.28
C PRO A 369 -33.24 31.10 13.46
N VAL A 370 -32.62 32.16 12.96
CA VAL A 370 -33.22 32.94 11.88
C VAL A 370 -33.34 31.98 10.70
N ALA A 371 -34.57 31.62 10.33
CA ALA A 371 -34.82 30.78 9.17
C ALA A 371 -34.12 31.41 7.96
N VAL A 372 -33.19 30.68 7.35
CA VAL A 372 -32.50 31.17 6.16
C VAL A 372 -33.50 31.02 5.00
N PRO A 373 -33.81 32.09 4.25
CA PRO A 373 -34.75 32.00 3.15
C PRO A 373 -34.30 30.94 2.12
N ASN A 374 -35.26 30.17 1.57
CA ASN A 374 -35.05 29.29 0.43
C ASN A 374 -34.88 30.10 -0.86
N THR A 375 -33.80 30.87 -0.91
CA THR A 375 -33.44 31.75 -2.02
C THR A 375 -31.99 31.54 -2.39
N LYS A 376 -31.62 31.97 -3.61
CA LYS A 376 -30.24 32.00 -4.08
C LYS A 376 -29.34 32.78 -3.12
N GLU A 377 -29.82 33.91 -2.62
CA GLU A 377 -29.11 34.80 -1.70
C GLU A 377 -28.90 34.12 -0.33
N GLY A 378 -29.89 33.35 0.15
CA GLY A 378 -29.75 32.55 1.36
C GLY A 378 -28.67 31.47 1.23
N ALA A 379 -28.59 30.78 0.08
CA ALA A 379 -27.54 29.80 -0.19
C ALA A 379 -26.14 30.46 -0.26
N ILE A 380 -26.04 31.62 -0.91
CA ILE A 380 -24.79 32.39 -1.00
C ILE A 380 -24.30 32.79 0.40
N GLN A 381 -25.16 33.40 1.22
CA GLN A 381 -24.79 33.82 2.57
C GLN A 381 -24.33 32.64 3.42
N ARG A 382 -25.00 31.49 3.28
CA ARG A 382 -24.64 30.28 4.02
C ARG A 382 -23.30 29.71 3.58
N TYR A 383 -22.98 29.76 2.29
CA TYR A 383 -21.68 29.35 1.79
C TYR A 383 -20.57 30.35 2.19
N GLU A 384 -20.83 31.65 2.20
CA GLU A 384 -19.90 32.65 2.73
C GLU A 384 -19.58 32.41 4.22
N GLN A 385 -20.57 32.00 5.03
CA GLN A 385 -20.32 31.58 6.41
C GLN A 385 -19.35 30.40 6.50
N ALA A 386 -19.46 29.41 5.60
CA ALA A 386 -18.52 28.30 5.51
C ALA A 386 -17.13 28.78 5.10
N LEU A 387 -17.00 29.64 4.09
CA LEU A 387 -15.72 30.21 3.67
C LEU A 387 -15.05 30.99 4.80
N HIS A 388 -15.81 31.79 5.54
CA HIS A 388 -15.27 32.55 6.66
C HIS A 388 -14.88 31.65 7.83
N ALA A 389 -15.63 30.57 8.08
CA ALA A 389 -15.28 29.56 9.06
C ALA A 389 -13.96 28.86 8.68
N ILE A 390 -13.76 28.54 7.40
CA ILE A 390 -12.47 28.03 6.89
C ILE A 390 -11.35 29.05 7.14
N GLY A 391 -11.58 30.31 6.83
CA GLY A 391 -10.58 31.36 7.04
C GLY A 391 -10.22 31.62 8.50
N ARG A 392 -11.14 31.35 9.44
CA ARG A 392 -10.92 31.44 10.89
C ARG A 392 -10.51 30.13 11.55
N GLU A 393 -10.45 29.04 10.78
CA GLU A 393 -10.18 27.69 11.28
C GLU A 393 -11.21 27.22 12.33
N ASP A 394 -12.47 27.65 12.17
CA ASP A 394 -13.56 27.36 13.08
C ASP A 394 -14.38 26.15 12.60
N THR A 395 -14.17 25.01 13.26
CA THR A 395 -14.81 23.74 12.88
C THR A 395 -16.29 23.68 13.23
N VAL A 396 -16.77 24.47 14.20
CA VAL A 396 -18.15 24.35 14.70
C VAL A 396 -19.19 24.73 13.64
N PRO A 397 -19.19 25.95 13.07
CA PRO A 397 -20.13 26.33 12.02
C PRO A 397 -19.86 25.55 10.72
N LEU A 398 -18.61 25.16 10.46
CA LEU A 398 -18.26 24.41 9.26
C LEU A 398 -18.84 22.98 9.29
N CYS A 399 -18.76 22.31 10.44
CA CYS A 399 -19.39 21.01 10.65
C CYS A 399 -20.91 21.08 10.63
N GLU A 400 -21.51 22.17 11.08
CA GLU A 400 -22.95 22.39 10.95
C GLU A 400 -23.37 22.53 9.48
N ILE A 401 -22.66 23.36 8.71
CA ILE A 401 -23.00 23.66 7.31
C ILE A 401 -22.74 22.46 6.38
N ALA A 402 -21.68 21.70 6.64
CA ALA A 402 -21.28 20.54 5.84
C ALA A 402 -21.79 19.20 6.41
N ALA A 403 -22.64 19.21 7.44
CA ALA A 403 -23.08 17.99 8.12
C ALA A 403 -23.59 16.86 7.18
N PRO A 404 -24.39 17.15 6.12
CA PRO A 404 -24.82 16.11 5.19
C PRO A 404 -23.68 15.53 4.37
N ALA A 405 -22.78 16.38 3.86
CA ALA A 405 -21.62 15.95 3.07
C ALA A 405 -20.65 15.13 3.93
N MET A 406 -20.45 15.49 5.20
CA MET A 406 -19.53 14.78 6.10
C MET A 406 -19.97 13.36 6.50
N LYS A 407 -21.19 12.92 6.15
CA LYS A 407 -21.64 11.54 6.42
C LYS A 407 -20.91 10.49 5.56
N THR A 408 -20.37 10.90 4.42
CA THR A 408 -19.59 10.02 3.51
C THR A 408 -18.14 9.90 3.93
N VAL A 409 -17.67 10.77 4.82
CA VAL A 409 -16.27 10.82 5.28
C VAL A 409 -16.11 9.93 6.53
N PRO A 410 -15.20 8.92 6.52
CA PRO A 410 -15.01 8.00 7.63
C PRO A 410 -14.14 8.62 8.76
N MET A 411 -14.38 9.88 9.11
CA MET A 411 -13.64 10.63 10.14
C MET A 411 -14.57 11.63 10.86
N PRO A 412 -14.36 11.89 12.18
CA PRO A 412 -15.04 12.98 12.85
C PRO A 412 -14.84 14.32 12.13
N CYS A 413 -15.92 15.07 11.98
CA CYS A 413 -15.94 16.27 11.16
C CYS A 413 -14.90 17.33 11.58
N ASP A 414 -14.67 17.50 12.88
CA ASP A 414 -13.69 18.46 13.40
C ASP A 414 -12.26 18.08 12.99
N LYS A 415 -11.93 16.79 12.99
CA LYS A 415 -10.61 16.28 12.57
C LYS A 415 -10.39 16.47 11.08
N ALA A 416 -11.41 16.17 10.26
CA ALA A 416 -11.33 16.34 8.82
C ALA A 416 -11.08 17.81 8.44
N PHE A 417 -11.79 18.75 9.04
CA PHE A 417 -11.57 20.17 8.74
C PHE A 417 -10.27 20.73 9.33
N LYS A 418 -9.82 20.26 10.49
CA LYS A 418 -8.47 20.59 11.00
C LYS A 418 -7.36 20.14 10.05
N ALA A 419 -7.50 18.99 9.40
CA ALA A 419 -6.57 18.53 8.37
C ALA A 419 -6.59 19.49 7.16
N MET A 420 -7.77 19.82 6.66
CA MET A 420 -7.95 20.75 5.54
C MET A 420 -7.33 22.14 5.83
N PHE A 421 -7.49 22.68 7.04
CA PHE A 421 -6.93 23.99 7.41
C PHE A 421 -5.40 24.01 7.39
N ARG A 422 -4.74 22.86 7.63
CA ARG A 422 -3.28 22.74 7.60
C ARG A 422 -2.75 22.63 6.17
N MET A 423 -3.56 22.12 5.24
CA MET A 423 -3.25 22.04 3.81
C MET A 423 -3.43 23.39 3.08
N LEU A 424 -4.28 24.28 3.61
CA LEU A 424 -4.51 25.61 3.04
C LEU A 424 -3.41 26.61 3.42
N PRO A 425 -2.78 27.30 2.44
CA PRO A 425 -1.79 28.34 2.72
C PRO A 425 -2.35 29.47 3.60
N ALA A 426 -1.53 30.01 4.50
CA ALA A 426 -1.94 31.08 5.42
C ALA A 426 -2.52 32.32 4.70
N ALA A 427 -1.97 32.68 3.54
CA ALA A 427 -2.48 33.78 2.71
C ALA A 427 -3.91 33.51 2.22
N LYS A 428 -4.24 32.26 1.88
CA LYS A 428 -5.57 31.86 1.43
C LYS A 428 -6.57 31.80 2.58
N LYS A 429 -6.17 31.22 3.72
CA LYS A 429 -6.99 31.27 4.94
C LYS A 429 -7.34 32.71 5.32
N LYS A 430 -6.36 33.61 5.31
CA LYS A 430 -6.60 35.05 5.55
C LYS A 430 -7.56 35.67 4.53
N ALA A 431 -7.44 35.33 3.25
CA ALA A 431 -8.34 35.84 2.21
C ALA A 431 -9.78 35.32 2.34
N LEU A 432 -9.95 34.08 2.82
CA LEU A 432 -11.25 33.45 3.03
C LEU A 432 -12.03 34.07 4.19
N GLN A 433 -11.37 34.75 5.14
CA GLN A 433 -12.05 35.45 6.24
C GLN A 433 -13.00 36.56 5.78
N THR A 434 -12.79 37.11 4.58
CA THR A 434 -13.58 38.20 4.00
C THR A 434 -14.07 37.87 2.58
N ALA A 435 -14.03 36.59 2.19
CA ALA A 435 -14.44 36.19 0.84
C ALA A 435 -15.95 36.40 0.64
N THR A 436 -16.33 36.74 -0.58
CA THR A 436 -17.74 36.90 -1.00
C THR A 436 -18.00 36.11 -2.27
N ILE A 437 -19.26 35.91 -2.62
CA ILE A 437 -19.65 35.19 -3.84
C ILE A 437 -20.18 36.14 -4.91
N ASP A 438 -19.68 35.96 -6.13
CA ASP A 438 -20.19 36.57 -7.33
C ASP A 438 -21.51 35.91 -7.75
N SER A 439 -22.63 36.51 -7.36
CA SER A 439 -23.96 35.95 -7.61
C SER A 439 -24.25 35.72 -9.11
N ALA A 440 -23.60 36.45 -10.02
CA ALA A 440 -23.75 36.27 -11.46
C ALA A 440 -23.24 34.91 -11.97
N LYS A 441 -22.31 34.27 -11.24
CA LYS A 441 -21.71 32.97 -11.62
C LYS A 441 -22.36 31.77 -10.91
N VAL A 442 -23.34 32.02 -10.04
CA VAL A 442 -24.05 31.00 -9.27
C VAL A 442 -25.20 30.42 -10.08
N GLN A 443 -25.25 29.08 -10.16
CA GLN A 443 -26.28 28.34 -10.88
C GLN A 443 -27.37 27.87 -9.92
N VAL A 444 -28.64 28.03 -10.31
CA VAL A 444 -29.80 27.67 -9.47
C VAL A 444 -30.62 26.60 -10.18
N LYS A 445 -30.94 25.53 -9.44
CA LYS A 445 -31.91 24.50 -9.80
C LYS A 445 -32.95 24.38 -8.67
N PRO A 446 -34.13 23.77 -8.90
CA PRO A 446 -35.11 23.58 -7.83
C PRO A 446 -34.49 22.90 -6.60
N GLY A 447 -34.49 23.60 -5.46
CA GLY A 447 -33.95 23.12 -4.19
C GLY A 447 -32.41 22.98 -4.11
N ARG A 448 -31.66 23.41 -5.13
CA ARG A 448 -30.19 23.30 -5.18
C ARG A 448 -29.53 24.55 -5.76
N VAL A 449 -28.41 24.94 -5.18
CA VAL A 449 -27.59 26.06 -5.65
C VAL A 449 -26.16 25.57 -5.80
N THR A 450 -25.59 25.75 -6.99
CA THR A 450 -24.21 25.35 -7.30
C THR A 450 -23.34 26.61 -7.44
N ILE A 451 -22.26 26.64 -6.66
CA ILE A 451 -21.32 27.75 -6.57
C ILE A 451 -19.94 27.23 -7.03
N PRO A 452 -19.48 27.59 -8.25
CA PRO A 452 -18.14 27.21 -8.69
C PRO A 452 -17.07 28.03 -7.97
N ALA A 453 -15.86 27.50 -7.81
CA ALA A 453 -14.74 28.24 -7.20
C ALA A 453 -14.45 29.59 -7.88
N ALA A 454 -14.67 29.70 -9.20
CA ALA A 454 -14.54 30.94 -9.96
C ALA A 454 -15.56 32.04 -9.54
N ALA A 455 -16.58 31.70 -8.75
CA ALA A 455 -17.51 32.66 -8.14
C ALA A 455 -16.96 33.26 -6.84
N ILE A 456 -15.91 32.71 -6.23
CA ILE A 456 -15.33 33.23 -5.00
C ILE A 456 -14.51 34.48 -5.30
N LYS A 457 -14.91 35.61 -4.71
CA LYS A 457 -14.18 36.88 -4.70
C LYS A 457 -13.42 37.00 -3.38
N ALA A 458 -12.10 36.84 -3.45
CA ALA A 458 -11.18 36.96 -2.32
C ALA A 458 -9.93 37.75 -2.73
N SER A 459 -9.12 38.19 -1.76
CA SER A 459 -7.90 38.97 -2.01
C SER A 459 -6.77 38.18 -2.68
N VAL A 460 -6.89 36.86 -2.74
CA VAL A 460 -6.04 35.96 -3.53
C VAL A 460 -6.92 34.99 -4.31
N PRO A 461 -6.51 34.54 -5.51
CA PRO A 461 -7.26 33.54 -6.26
C PRO A 461 -7.38 32.23 -5.47
N ILE A 462 -8.59 31.67 -5.47
CA ILE A 462 -8.89 30.33 -4.95
C ILE A 462 -9.14 29.44 -6.16
N ALA A 463 -8.35 28.38 -6.29
CA ALA A 463 -8.44 27.47 -7.42
C ALA A 463 -9.52 26.39 -7.17
N GLU A 464 -10.06 25.85 -8.26
CA GLU A 464 -11.14 24.86 -8.20
C GLU A 464 -10.69 23.55 -7.54
N ASN A 465 -9.42 23.18 -7.65
CA ASN A 465 -8.84 22.04 -6.95
C ASN A 465 -8.66 22.24 -5.43
N GLU A 466 -8.91 23.44 -4.89
CA GLU A 466 -8.74 23.72 -3.46
C GLU A 466 -10.06 23.64 -2.68
N LEU A 467 -11.16 24.14 -3.25
CA LEU A 467 -12.47 24.14 -2.60
C LEU A 467 -13.57 23.51 -3.47
N GLY A 468 -13.26 23.02 -4.67
CA GLY A 468 -14.21 22.36 -5.56
C GLY A 468 -15.30 23.26 -6.13
N ILE A 469 -16.22 22.62 -6.86
CA ILE A 469 -17.56 23.16 -7.11
C ILE A 469 -18.44 22.73 -5.95
N GLN A 470 -19.13 23.68 -5.32
CA GLN A 470 -19.93 23.40 -4.14
C GLN A 470 -21.43 23.46 -4.45
N THR A 471 -22.15 22.36 -4.25
CA THR A 471 -23.62 22.37 -4.27
C THR A 471 -24.18 22.42 -2.87
N LEU A 472 -25.08 23.39 -2.67
CA LEU A 472 -25.90 23.51 -1.48
C LEU A 472 -27.32 23.02 -1.78
N ALA A 473 -27.92 22.30 -0.84
CA ALA A 473 -29.32 21.92 -0.86
C ALA A 473 -30.09 22.54 0.30
N TYR A 474 -31.33 22.94 0.04
CA TYR A 474 -32.22 23.44 1.09
C TYR A 474 -32.92 22.28 1.79
N MET A 475 -32.71 22.15 3.10
CA MET A 475 -33.36 21.14 3.93
C MET A 475 -33.46 21.65 5.37
N ASN A 476 -34.51 21.25 6.10
CA ASN A 476 -34.71 21.64 7.50
C ASN A 476 -34.59 23.17 7.73
N ASP A 477 -35.23 23.97 6.87
CA ASP A 477 -35.23 25.44 6.90
C ASP A 477 -33.86 26.13 6.82
N ASN A 478 -32.86 25.44 6.25
CA ASN A 478 -31.50 25.96 6.08
C ASN A 478 -30.82 25.40 4.82
N TRP A 479 -29.69 26.02 4.43
CA TRP A 479 -28.84 25.55 3.33
C TRP A 479 -27.67 24.74 3.88
N PHE A 480 -27.38 23.61 3.25
CA PHE A 480 -26.27 22.72 3.62
C PHE A 480 -25.46 22.35 2.40
N ILE A 481 -24.13 22.23 2.58
CA ILE A 481 -23.25 21.65 1.58
C ILE A 481 -23.56 20.14 1.53
N ILE A 482 -23.80 19.63 0.32
CA ILE A 482 -24.15 18.22 0.08
C ILE A 482 -23.12 17.47 -0.76
N ASP A 483 -22.12 18.17 -1.28
CA ASP A 483 -21.02 17.59 -2.05
C ASP A 483 -19.77 17.54 -1.16
N THR A 484 -19.09 16.39 -1.14
CA THR A 484 -17.70 16.22 -0.68
C THR A 484 -16.89 15.69 -1.83
#